data_AF-A0A2Z6AMC6-F1
#
_entry.id   AF-A0A2Z6AMC6-F1
#
_cell.length_a   1.000
_cell.length_b   1.000
_cell.length_c   1.000
_cell.angle_alpha   90.00
_cell.angle_beta   90.00
_cell.angle_gamma   90.00
#
_symmetry.space_group_name_H-M   'P 1'
#
loop_
_entity.id
_entity.type
_entity.pdbx_description
1 polymer ?
#
loop_
_entity_poly.entity_id
_entity_poly.type
_entity_poly.pdbx_seq_one_letter_code
_entity_poly.pdbx_strand_id
1 'polypeptide(L)'
;MGRLAARGGWSRSRGERFLAHDAARPSFAALHAMPRWPVLDADGRETAGMVALLIAGQSALSRTIEGAKLRGYADLVGADVLERVMTFAEGGRDPLPAIDRMGVDAQRLLVAAEADEEAAGRLGAAEILLREADAWPSI
;
A
#
# COMPACT_ATOMS: atom_id res chain seq x y z
N MET A 1 61.24 -0.37 14.06
CA MET A 1 59.92 -1.00 14.26
C MET A 1 58.87 -0.25 13.45
N GLY A 2 57.92 -0.99 12.88
CA GLY A 2 57.21 -0.71 11.64
C GLY A 2 56.18 0.43 11.62
N ARG A 3 56.03 1.00 10.41
CA ARG A 3 54.86 1.75 9.92
C ARG A 3 53.70 0.80 9.61
N LEU A 4 52.46 1.26 9.83
CA LEU A 4 51.15 0.88 9.22
C LEU A 4 50.06 1.47 10.15
N ALA A 5 48.90 2.00 9.76
CA ALA A 5 48.30 2.29 8.47
C ALA A 5 47.15 3.30 8.66
N ALA A 6 46.96 4.15 7.65
CA ALA A 6 45.70 4.52 7.00
C ALA A 6 44.43 4.87 7.82
N ARG A 7 43.98 6.13 7.63
CA ARG A 7 42.65 6.54 7.14
C ARG A 7 41.47 5.59 7.46
N GLY A 8 40.55 6.09 8.28
CA GLY A 8 39.20 5.56 8.41
C GLY A 8 38.40 6.37 9.41
N GLY A 9 37.89 7.55 9.00
CA GLY A 9 36.82 8.19 9.75
C GLY A 9 35.58 7.32 9.59
N TRP A 10 35.29 6.48 10.59
CA TRP A 10 34.10 5.66 10.59
C TRP A 10 32.89 6.60 10.60
N SER A 11 32.05 6.51 9.56
CA SER A 11 30.77 7.21 9.53
C SER A 11 29.99 6.86 10.79
N ARG A 12 29.53 7.87 11.53
CA ARG A 12 28.63 7.70 12.69
C ARG A 12 27.60 6.62 12.38
N SER A 13 27.45 5.69 13.30
CA SER A 13 26.49 4.60 13.15
C SER A 13 25.09 5.17 12.94
N ARG A 14 24.24 4.44 12.20
CA ARG A 14 22.86 4.86 11.91
C ARG A 14 22.07 5.15 13.22
N GLY A 15 22.43 4.49 14.32
CA GLY A 15 21.85 4.70 15.66
C GLY A 15 22.30 5.99 16.36
N GLU A 16 23.55 6.44 16.17
CA GLU A 16 24.03 7.70 16.77
C GLU A 16 23.38 8.95 16.15
N ARG A 17 22.96 8.86 14.88
CA ARG A 17 22.23 9.95 14.21
C ARG A 17 20.82 10.15 14.77
N PHE A 18 20.21 9.09 15.29
CA PHE A 18 18.86 9.14 15.85
C PHE A 18 18.82 9.76 17.25
N LEU A 19 19.92 9.65 18.02
CA LEU A 19 20.04 10.23 19.36
C LEU A 19 20.36 11.73 19.35
N ALA A 20 20.80 12.27 18.20
CA ALA A 20 21.12 13.70 18.05
C ALA A 20 19.90 14.58 17.72
N HIS A 21 18.74 13.98 17.43
CA HIS A 21 17.47 14.69 17.33
C HIS A 21 16.71 14.51 18.64
N ASP A 22 16.69 15.56 19.46
CA ASP A 22 15.91 15.67 20.69
C ASP A 22 14.40 15.80 20.39
N ALA A 23 13.90 14.98 19.48
CA ALA A 23 12.49 14.82 19.19
C ALA A 23 11.93 13.80 20.17
N ALA A 24 11.00 14.23 21.02
CA ALA A 24 10.32 13.37 21.97
C ALA A 24 9.87 12.07 21.28
N ARG A 25 10.29 10.91 21.81
CA ARG A 25 9.88 9.62 21.28
C ARG A 25 8.35 9.58 21.27
N PRO A 26 7.70 9.34 20.11
CA PRO A 26 6.25 9.34 20.04
C PRO A 26 5.68 8.31 20.99
N SER A 27 4.65 8.69 21.75
CA SER A 27 3.97 7.81 22.69
C SER A 27 3.27 6.67 21.96
N PHE A 28 2.96 5.58 22.66
CA PHE A 28 2.25 4.45 22.06
C PHE A 28 0.89 4.85 21.49
N ALA A 29 0.22 5.83 22.11
CA ALA A 29 -1.01 6.43 21.60
C ALA A 29 -0.78 7.26 20.32
N ALA A 30 0.35 7.99 20.22
CA ALA A 30 0.73 8.71 19.01
C ALA A 30 1.07 7.76 17.85
N LEU A 31 1.71 6.62 18.12
CA LEU A 31 1.99 5.57 17.12
C LEU A 31 0.73 4.85 16.63
N HIS A 32 -0.36 4.89 17.42
CA HIS A 32 -1.66 4.33 17.05
C HIS A 32 -2.51 5.31 16.23
N ALA A 33 -2.28 6.62 16.41
CA ALA A 33 -2.93 7.70 15.66
C ALA A 33 -2.16 8.14 14.42
N MET A 34 -0.92 7.65 14.22
CA MET A 34 -0.18 7.90 12.98
C MET A 34 -0.81 7.09 11.85
N PRO A 35 -1.11 7.69 10.69
CA PRO A 35 -1.44 6.91 9.50
C PRO A 35 -0.28 5.95 9.25
N ARG A 36 -0.56 4.64 9.35
CA ARG A 36 0.43 3.59 9.09
C ARG A 36 0.58 3.45 7.59
N TRP A 37 1.36 4.35 6.99
CA TRP A 37 1.66 4.34 5.57
C TRP A 37 3.10 4.75 5.31
N PRO A 38 3.80 4.16 4.32
CA PRO A 38 4.86 4.86 3.63
C PRO A 38 4.29 6.13 2.98
N VAL A 39 5.10 7.17 2.83
CA VAL A 39 4.69 8.38 2.10
C VAL A 39 4.67 8.03 0.62
N LEU A 40 3.51 7.60 0.14
CA LEU A 40 3.24 7.34 -1.26
C LEU A 40 2.91 8.66 -1.96
N ASP A 41 3.26 8.76 -3.23
CA ASP A 41 2.76 9.82 -4.08
C ASP A 41 1.24 9.68 -4.31
N ALA A 42 0.65 10.63 -5.03
CA ALA A 42 -0.79 10.60 -5.28
C ALA A 42 -1.21 9.31 -6.03
N ASP A 43 -0.42 8.92 -7.02
CA ASP A 43 -0.68 7.78 -7.90
C ASP A 43 -0.61 6.45 -7.12
N GLY A 44 0.36 6.29 -6.22
CA GLY A 44 0.47 5.12 -5.34
C GLY A 44 -0.69 4.99 -4.35
N ARG A 45 -1.23 6.10 -3.84
CA ARG A 45 -2.41 6.08 -2.95
C ARG A 45 -3.67 5.70 -3.72
N GLU A 46 -3.85 6.27 -4.91
CA GLU A 46 -4.99 5.95 -5.76
C GLU A 46 -4.97 4.46 -6.16
N THR A 47 -3.81 3.94 -6.56
CA THR A 47 -3.62 2.50 -6.87
C THR A 47 -3.97 1.61 -5.69
N ALA A 48 -3.52 1.96 -4.48
CA ALA A 48 -3.87 1.21 -3.26
C ALA A 48 -5.39 1.22 -2.99
N GLY A 49 -6.05 2.37 -3.20
CA GLY A 49 -7.51 2.47 -3.10
C GLY A 49 -8.23 1.59 -4.11
N MET A 50 -7.76 1.57 -5.36
CA MET A 50 -8.30 0.70 -6.41
C MET A 50 -8.13 -0.79 -6.06
N VAL A 51 -6.96 -1.20 -5.58
CA VAL A 51 -6.71 -2.58 -5.15
C VAL A 51 -7.61 -2.97 -3.97
N ALA A 52 -7.82 -2.08 -3.00
CA ALA A 52 -8.72 -2.33 -1.88
C ALA A 52 -10.16 -2.58 -2.34
N LEU A 53 -10.64 -1.83 -3.33
CA LEU A 53 -11.96 -2.06 -3.93
C LEU A 53 -12.05 -3.42 -4.64
N LEU A 54 -10.98 -3.84 -5.34
CA LEU A 54 -10.94 -5.15 -6.00
C LEU A 54 -10.92 -6.31 -4.98
N ILE A 55 -10.21 -6.17 -3.87
CA ILE A 55 -10.22 -7.15 -2.77
C ILE A 55 -11.63 -7.24 -2.17
N ALA A 56 -12.29 -6.12 -1.90
CA ALA A 56 -13.64 -6.09 -1.36
C ALA A 56 -14.68 -6.70 -2.33
N GLY A 57 -14.46 -6.51 -3.64
CA GLY A 57 -15.26 -7.08 -4.73
C GLY A 57 -14.79 -8.45 -5.24
N GLN A 58 -13.87 -9.12 -4.56
CA GLN A 58 -13.16 -10.28 -5.10
C GLN A 58 -14.09 -11.43 -5.53
N SER A 59 -15.16 -11.72 -4.79
CA SER A 59 -16.09 -12.78 -5.19
C SER A 59 -16.84 -12.44 -6.49
N ALA A 60 -17.10 -11.16 -6.76
CA ALA A 60 -17.68 -10.73 -8.03
C ALA A 60 -16.62 -10.73 -9.15
N LEU A 61 -15.36 -10.45 -8.80
CA LEU A 61 -14.21 -10.58 -9.70
C LEU A 61 -13.99 -12.02 -10.17
N SER A 62 -14.02 -13.01 -9.27
CA SER A 62 -13.80 -14.43 -9.60
C SER A 62 -14.80 -14.98 -10.62
N ARG A 63 -16.02 -14.41 -10.66
CA ARG A 63 -17.09 -14.78 -11.59
C ARG A 63 -17.03 -14.04 -12.93
N THR A 64 -16.12 -13.08 -13.09
CA THR A 64 -16.01 -12.29 -14.33
C THR A 64 -15.27 -13.07 -15.41
N ILE A 65 -15.96 -13.40 -16.50
CA ILE A 65 -15.39 -14.09 -17.68
C ILE A 65 -15.09 -13.15 -18.85
N GLU A 66 -15.46 -11.87 -18.72
CA GLU A 66 -15.28 -10.88 -19.77
C GLU A 66 -13.82 -10.40 -19.82
N GLY A 67 -13.05 -10.96 -20.75
CA GLY A 67 -11.61 -10.68 -20.85
C GLY A 67 -11.27 -9.20 -21.10
N ALA A 68 -12.15 -8.43 -21.75
CA ALA A 68 -11.95 -6.99 -21.92
C ALA A 68 -12.03 -6.24 -20.59
N LYS A 69 -12.95 -6.66 -19.72
CA LYS A 69 -13.12 -6.09 -18.38
C LYS A 69 -11.92 -6.43 -17.48
N LEU A 70 -11.45 -7.68 -17.51
CA LEU A 70 -10.26 -8.11 -16.77
C LEU A 70 -9.01 -7.34 -17.20
N ARG A 71 -8.81 -7.15 -18.51
CA ARG A 71 -7.73 -6.30 -19.02
C ARG A 71 -7.82 -4.86 -18.53
N GLY A 72 -9.02 -4.27 -18.53
CA GLY A 72 -9.19 -2.91 -18.02
C GLY A 72 -8.85 -2.76 -16.53
N TYR A 73 -9.11 -3.78 -15.69
CA TYR A 73 -8.61 -3.76 -14.31
C TYR A 73 -7.09 -3.95 -14.23
N ALA A 74 -6.53 -4.86 -15.02
CA ALA A 74 -5.08 -5.09 -15.07
C ALA A 74 -4.30 -3.85 -15.52
N ASP A 75 -4.85 -3.07 -16.46
CA ASP A 75 -4.25 -1.81 -16.91
C ASP A 75 -4.23 -0.75 -15.80
N LEU A 76 -5.16 -0.81 -14.85
CA LEU A 76 -5.24 0.13 -13.72
C LEU A 76 -4.33 -0.25 -12.55
N VAL A 77 -4.30 -1.52 -12.16
CA VAL A 77 -3.62 -1.95 -10.92
C VAL A 77 -2.39 -2.83 -11.16
N GLY A 78 -2.11 -3.19 -12.41
CA GLY A 78 -1.10 -4.19 -12.79
C GLY A 78 -1.68 -5.60 -12.89
N ALA A 79 -1.23 -6.34 -13.91
CA ALA A 79 -1.68 -7.72 -14.16
C ALA A 79 -1.33 -8.66 -13.00
N ASP A 80 -0.10 -8.60 -12.48
CA ASP A 80 0.36 -9.46 -11.38
C ASP A 80 -0.45 -9.24 -10.08
N VAL A 81 -0.81 -7.97 -9.82
CA VAL A 81 -1.65 -7.60 -8.66
C VAL A 81 -3.07 -8.13 -8.86
N LEU A 82 -3.65 -7.95 -10.04
CA LEU A 82 -4.98 -8.46 -10.36
C LEU A 82 -5.04 -9.99 -10.21
N GLU A 83 -4.06 -10.69 -10.77
CA GLU A 83 -3.96 -12.15 -10.65
C GLU A 83 -3.91 -12.57 -9.18
N ARG A 84 -3.10 -11.88 -8.35
CA ARG A 84 -3.02 -12.19 -6.93
C ARG A 84 -4.35 -11.98 -6.21
N VAL A 85 -5.08 -10.90 -6.48
CA VAL A 85 -6.44 -10.69 -5.93
C VAL A 85 -7.37 -11.83 -6.32
N MET A 86 -7.30 -12.29 -7.57
CA MET A 86 -8.13 -13.40 -8.05
C MET A 86 -7.80 -14.75 -7.37
N THR A 87 -6.58 -14.93 -6.86
CA THR A 87 -6.20 -16.14 -6.09
C THR A 87 -6.69 -16.17 -4.64
N PHE A 88 -7.23 -15.06 -4.12
CA PHE A 88 -7.74 -15.04 -2.76
C PHE A 88 -8.94 -15.96 -2.59
N ALA A 89 -9.11 -16.49 -1.38
CA ALA A 89 -10.32 -17.21 -1.02
C ALA A 89 -11.54 -16.30 -1.21
N GLU A 90 -12.62 -16.87 -1.76
CA GLU A 90 -13.87 -16.12 -1.93
C GLU A 90 -14.36 -15.58 -0.58
N GLY A 91 -14.79 -14.32 -0.58
CA GLY A 91 -15.15 -13.64 0.66
C GLY A 91 -15.49 -12.17 0.50
N GLY A 92 -15.05 -11.53 -0.60
CA GLY A 92 -15.48 -10.19 -0.96
C GLY A 92 -17.00 -10.11 -1.12
N ARG A 93 -17.64 -9.12 -0.49
CA ARG A 93 -19.10 -8.95 -0.48
C ARG A 93 -19.58 -7.78 -1.34
N ASP A 94 -18.66 -6.93 -1.75
CA ASP A 94 -18.99 -5.71 -2.47
C ASP A 94 -19.20 -6.01 -3.95
N PRO A 95 -20.04 -5.23 -4.66
CA PRO A 95 -20.12 -5.31 -6.11
C PRO A 95 -18.78 -4.87 -6.72
N LEU A 96 -18.48 -5.40 -7.91
CA LEU A 96 -17.35 -4.87 -8.68
C LEU A 96 -17.61 -3.42 -9.09
N PRO A 97 -16.71 -2.48 -8.76
CA PRO A 97 -16.78 -1.11 -9.27
C PRO A 97 -16.65 -1.07 -10.80
N ALA A 98 -17.31 -0.10 -11.43
CA ALA A 98 -17.12 0.14 -12.85
C ALA A 98 -15.70 0.69 -13.11
N ILE A 99 -15.06 0.23 -14.20
CA ILE A 99 -13.66 0.56 -14.51
C ILE A 99 -13.44 2.08 -14.60
N ASP A 100 -14.35 2.79 -15.25
CA ASP A 100 -14.33 4.25 -15.43
C ASP A 100 -14.55 5.04 -14.12
N ARG A 101 -15.04 4.37 -13.07
CA ARG A 101 -15.29 4.96 -11.74
C ARG A 101 -14.24 4.59 -10.71
N MET A 102 -13.31 3.69 -11.03
CA MET A 102 -12.32 3.14 -10.10
C MET A 102 -11.57 4.22 -9.32
N GLY A 103 -11.03 5.24 -10.01
CA GLY A 103 -10.29 6.32 -9.36
C GLY A 103 -11.15 7.18 -8.43
N VAL A 104 -12.37 7.50 -8.85
CA VAL A 104 -13.31 8.28 -8.03
C VAL A 104 -13.71 7.51 -6.77
N ASP A 105 -14.03 6.23 -6.90
CA ASP A 105 -14.44 5.41 -5.77
C ASP A 105 -13.24 5.08 -4.85
N ALA A 106 -12.02 4.97 -5.40
CA ALA A 106 -10.78 4.86 -4.62
C ALA A 106 -10.51 6.13 -3.81
N GLN A 107 -10.68 7.31 -4.41
CA GLN A 107 -10.54 8.58 -3.70
C GLN A 107 -11.56 8.73 -2.56
N ARG A 108 -12.79 8.26 -2.76
CA ARG A 108 -13.81 8.24 -1.69
C ARG A 108 -13.40 7.33 -0.54
N LEU A 109 -12.86 6.15 -0.84
CA LEU A 109 -12.36 5.23 0.16
C LEU A 109 -11.19 5.84 0.95
N LEU A 110 -10.26 6.51 0.26
CA LEU A 110 -9.13 7.21 0.89
C LEU A 110 -9.60 8.29 1.87
N VAL A 111 -10.61 9.09 1.48
CA VAL A 111 -11.20 10.10 2.37
C VAL A 111 -11.93 9.45 3.54
N ALA A 112 -12.68 8.36 3.31
CA ALA A 112 -13.40 7.66 4.37
C ALA A 112 -12.45 7.07 5.42
N ALA A 113 -11.29 6.57 5.01
CA ALA A 113 -10.30 5.97 5.91
C ALA A 113 -9.70 6.94 6.94
N GLU A 114 -9.88 8.26 6.78
CA GLU A 114 -9.50 9.24 7.80
C GLU A 114 -10.41 9.17 9.03
N ALA A 115 -11.63 8.64 8.89
CA ALA A 115 -12.65 8.63 9.93
C ALA A 115 -13.25 7.23 10.22
N ASP A 116 -12.99 6.24 9.37
CA ASP A 116 -13.58 4.90 9.43
C ASP A 116 -12.49 3.81 9.49
N GLU A 117 -12.46 3.06 10.61
CA GLU A 117 -11.51 1.98 10.84
C GLU A 117 -11.67 0.82 9.85
N GLU A 118 -12.88 0.56 9.35
CA GLU A 118 -13.11 -0.48 8.34
C GLU A 118 -12.47 -0.07 7.00
N ALA A 119 -12.68 1.18 6.59
CA ALA A 119 -12.06 1.73 5.39
C ALA A 119 -10.53 1.74 5.49
N ALA A 120 -9.99 2.14 6.66
CA ALA A 120 -8.55 2.10 6.92
C ALA A 120 -8.00 0.65 6.88
N GLY A 121 -8.73 -0.31 7.45
CA GLY A 121 -8.36 -1.73 7.42
C GLY A 121 -8.32 -2.31 6.01
N ARG A 122 -9.30 -1.97 5.16
CA ARG A 122 -9.34 -2.39 3.75
C ARG A 122 -8.13 -1.89 2.96
N LEU A 123 -7.77 -0.63 3.16
CA LEU A 123 -6.61 -0.03 2.53
C LEU A 123 -5.29 -0.63 3.04
N GLY A 124 -5.19 -0.96 4.34
CA GLY A 124 -4.03 -1.64 4.90
C GLY A 124 -3.82 -3.05 4.31
N ALA A 125 -4.89 -3.80 4.05
CA ALA A 125 -4.81 -5.09 3.37
C ALA A 125 -4.30 -4.96 1.93
N ALA A 126 -4.77 -3.94 1.19
CA ALA A 126 -4.29 -3.64 -0.16
C ALA A 126 -2.80 -3.27 -0.19
N GLU A 127 -2.34 -2.51 0.81
CA GLU A 127 -0.92 -2.17 0.93
C GLU A 127 -0.04 -3.41 1.16
N ILE A 128 -0.44 -4.31 2.06
CA ILE A 128 0.31 -5.56 2.30
C ILE A 128 0.45 -6.33 1.01
N LEU A 129 -0.64 -6.46 0.25
CA LEU A 129 -0.64 -7.12 -1.05
C LEU A 129 0.33 -6.46 -2.04
N LEU A 130 0.29 -5.13 -2.17
CA LEU A 130 1.18 -4.39 -3.06
C LEU A 130 2.66 -4.55 -2.66
N ARG A 131 2.97 -4.64 -1.36
CA ARG A 131 4.33 -4.94 -0.88
C ARG A 131 4.76 -6.36 -1.24
N GLU A 132 3.88 -7.34 -1.08
CA GLU A 132 4.17 -8.74 -1.43
C GLU A 132 4.35 -8.96 -2.93
N ALA A 133 3.66 -8.16 -3.75
CA ALA A 133 3.78 -8.18 -5.20
C ALA A 133 4.99 -7.38 -5.73
N ASP A 134 5.75 -6.70 -4.85
CA ASP A 134 6.76 -5.71 -5.22
C ASP A 134 6.23 -4.66 -6.23
N ALA A 135 4.92 -4.41 -6.17
CA ALA A 135 4.17 -3.62 -7.14
C ALA A 135 4.01 -2.17 -6.69
N TRP A 136 4.75 -1.76 -5.67
CA TRP A 136 4.79 -0.36 -5.28
C TRP A 136 5.45 0.46 -6.39
N PRO A 137 4.82 1.55 -6.87
CA PRO A 137 5.54 2.53 -7.66
C PRO A 137 6.83 2.92 -6.92
N SER A 138 7.96 2.78 -7.61
CA SER A 138 9.27 3.08 -7.06
C SER A 138 9.31 4.55 -6.66
N ILE A 139 9.52 4.81 -5.36
CA ILE A 139 9.71 6.15 -4.78
C ILE A 139 11.03 6.76 -5.27
#